data_AF-A0A940RN63-F1
#
_entry.id   AF-A0A940RN63-F1
#
_cell.length_a   1.000
_cell.length_b   1.000
_cell.length_c   1.000
_cell.angle_alpha   90.00
_cell.angle_beta   90.00
_cell.angle_gamma   90.00
#
_symmetry.space_group_name_H-M   'P 1'
#
loop_
_entity.id
_entity.type
_entity.pdbx_description
1 polymer ?
#
loop_
_entity_poly.entity_id
_entity_poly.type
_entity_poly.pdbx_seq_one_letter_code
_entity_poly.pdbx_strand_id
1 'polypeptide(L)'
;MMKLMAALVLVLAVPAADHIDGVQGGQVRSPDRAWTISAPAIDAGDAAVSTVAWLRGPGVPQRRLMRFERAIDVIWTRGAPKVLLVERTTHFSRIRAFTLGPRERGAEERVEEDIEAALRGQAPRLGTIENRRMAFGSLGVVPCVLVEESGLPPGREAGSFVSRAHAFRIELRQGRAVPIPECPGASLD
;
A
#
# COMPACT_ATOMS: atom_id res chain seq x y z
N MET A 1 -51.46 -29.62 -6.43
CA MET A 1 -50.29 -29.76 -5.53
C MET A 1 -49.02 -29.60 -6.35
N MET A 2 -48.29 -28.50 -6.19
CA MET A 2 -46.85 -28.44 -6.52
C MET A 2 -46.24 -27.30 -5.71
N LYS A 3 -45.47 -27.68 -4.69
CA LYS A 3 -44.57 -26.80 -3.94
C LYS A 3 -43.37 -26.53 -4.84
N LEU A 4 -43.15 -25.30 -5.26
CA LEU A 4 -41.84 -24.90 -5.77
C LEU A 4 -41.10 -24.16 -4.67
N MET A 5 -40.02 -24.79 -4.21
CA MET A 5 -39.07 -24.24 -3.26
C MET A 5 -38.32 -23.07 -3.89
N ALA A 6 -38.35 -21.91 -3.23
CA ALA A 6 -37.41 -20.85 -3.47
C ALA A 6 -36.06 -21.23 -2.83
N ALA A 7 -35.07 -21.56 -3.65
CA ALA A 7 -33.69 -21.68 -3.20
C ALA A 7 -33.08 -20.26 -3.15
N LEU A 8 -32.91 -19.74 -1.94
CA LEU A 8 -32.24 -18.47 -1.68
C LEU A 8 -30.72 -18.70 -1.76
N VAL A 9 -30.09 -18.25 -2.84
CA VAL A 9 -28.63 -18.22 -2.96
C VAL A 9 -28.10 -17.06 -2.12
N LEU A 10 -27.57 -17.34 -0.94
CA LEU A 10 -26.76 -16.36 -0.21
C LEU A 10 -25.44 -16.17 -0.96
N VAL A 11 -25.33 -15.07 -1.69
CA VAL A 11 -24.04 -14.56 -2.16
C VAL A 11 -23.26 -14.13 -0.92
N LEU A 12 -22.27 -14.93 -0.52
CA LEU A 12 -21.28 -14.54 0.48
C LEU A 12 -20.46 -13.40 -0.12
N ALA A 13 -20.78 -12.17 0.27
CA ALA A 13 -19.97 -11.00 -0.06
C ALA A 13 -18.57 -11.22 0.52
N VAL A 14 -17.57 -11.31 -0.35
CA VAL A 14 -16.15 -11.31 0.02
C VAL A 14 -15.89 -10.02 0.80
N PRO A 15 -15.27 -10.06 2.00
CA PRO A 15 -14.88 -8.83 2.67
C PRO A 15 -13.89 -8.12 1.75
N ALA A 16 -14.30 -6.97 1.22
CA ALA A 16 -13.42 -6.10 0.46
C ALA A 16 -12.15 -5.88 1.28
N ALA A 17 -10.97 -6.03 0.67
CA ALA A 17 -9.75 -5.51 1.26
C ALA A 17 -10.01 -4.05 1.67
N ASP A 18 -9.54 -3.64 2.85
CA ASP A 18 -9.73 -2.28 3.35
C ASP A 18 -8.99 -1.29 2.44
N HIS A 19 -9.68 -0.79 1.42
CA HIS A 19 -9.17 0.14 0.43
C HIS A 19 -10.00 1.43 0.45
N ILE A 20 -9.37 2.53 0.04
CA ILE A 20 -10.03 3.81 -0.16
C ILE A 20 -9.79 4.21 -1.61
N ASP A 21 -10.86 4.29 -2.39
CA ASP A 21 -10.84 4.84 -3.73
C ASP A 21 -10.85 6.37 -3.67
N GLY A 22 -10.06 7.02 -4.51
CA GLY A 22 -9.91 8.46 -4.52
C GLY A 22 -11.14 9.16 -5.08
N VAL A 23 -11.75 8.58 -6.13
CA VAL A 23 -12.94 9.11 -6.81
C VAL A 23 -14.17 8.95 -5.91
N GLN A 24 -14.36 7.77 -5.33
CA GLN A 24 -15.51 7.51 -4.45
C GLN A 24 -15.29 8.00 -3.01
N GLY A 25 -14.04 8.26 -2.65
CA GLY A 25 -13.64 8.46 -1.26
C GLY A 25 -13.82 7.17 -0.45
N GLY A 26 -13.76 7.31 0.87
CA GLY A 26 -14.03 6.18 1.75
C GLY A 26 -13.46 6.36 3.15
N GLN A 27 -13.75 5.36 3.98
CA GLN A 27 -13.18 5.25 5.31
C GLN A 27 -12.86 3.80 5.64
N VAL A 28 -11.72 3.60 6.27
CA VAL A 28 -11.27 2.33 6.82
C VAL A 28 -11.06 2.52 8.30
N ARG A 29 -11.61 1.62 9.11
CA ARG A 29 -11.41 1.63 10.58
C ARG A 29 -10.38 0.59 10.97
N SER A 30 -9.61 0.87 12.02
CA SER A 30 -8.76 -0.14 12.63
C SER A 30 -9.60 -1.28 13.22
N PRO A 31 -9.02 -2.48 13.42
CA PRO A 31 -9.77 -3.63 13.98
C PRO A 31 -10.42 -3.36 15.34
N ASP A 32 -9.78 -2.53 16.18
CA ASP A 32 -10.29 -2.07 17.48
C ASP A 32 -11.24 -0.85 17.38
N ARG A 33 -11.45 -0.34 16.15
CA ARG A 33 -12.25 0.84 15.81
C ARG A 33 -11.79 2.15 16.46
N ALA A 34 -10.61 2.17 17.08
CA ALA A 34 -10.05 3.37 17.72
C ALA A 34 -9.57 4.38 16.67
N TRP A 35 -9.08 3.90 15.52
CA TRP A 35 -8.52 4.70 14.45
C TRP A 35 -9.39 4.63 13.21
N THR A 36 -9.41 5.72 12.45
CA THR A 36 -10.06 5.77 11.15
C THR A 36 -9.15 6.49 10.18
N ILE A 37 -8.92 5.88 9.02
CA ILE A 37 -8.36 6.55 7.87
C ILE A 37 -9.50 6.86 6.91
N SER A 38 -9.54 8.09 6.39
CA SER A 38 -10.57 8.51 5.46
C SER A 38 -10.00 9.40 4.37
N ALA A 39 -10.60 9.34 3.18
CA ALA A 39 -10.37 10.32 2.13
C ALA A 39 -11.73 10.79 1.57
N PRO A 40 -11.87 12.08 1.24
CA PRO A 40 -13.05 12.55 0.52
C PRO A 40 -13.02 12.05 -0.93
N ALA A 41 -14.22 11.90 -1.50
CA ALA A 41 -14.43 11.74 -2.93
C ALA A 41 -13.89 12.97 -3.68
N ILE A 42 -13.23 12.73 -4.81
CA ILE A 42 -12.85 13.79 -5.76
C ILE A 42 -13.79 13.75 -6.96
N ASP A 43 -14.08 14.92 -7.51
CA ASP A 43 -14.87 15.01 -8.74
C ASP A 43 -14.01 14.51 -9.91
N ALA A 44 -14.48 13.47 -10.61
CA ALA A 44 -13.70 12.73 -11.60
C ALA A 44 -13.43 13.52 -12.91
N GLY A 45 -14.01 14.73 -13.03
CA GLY A 45 -13.92 15.56 -14.22
C GLY A 45 -12.56 16.20 -14.48
N ASP A 46 -11.60 16.04 -13.56
CA ASP A 46 -10.37 16.83 -13.57
C ASP A 46 -9.15 15.91 -13.39
N ALA A 47 -8.44 15.64 -14.50
CA ALA A 47 -7.43 14.59 -14.65
C ALA A 47 -6.15 14.78 -13.79
N ALA A 48 -6.09 15.82 -12.97
CA ALA A 48 -4.94 16.17 -12.12
C ALA A 48 -5.24 16.16 -10.61
N VAL A 49 -6.44 15.73 -10.19
CA VAL A 49 -6.85 15.84 -8.79
C VAL A 49 -6.34 14.66 -7.97
N SER A 50 -5.31 14.89 -7.16
CA SER A 50 -4.92 13.98 -6.07
C SER A 50 -5.84 14.21 -4.86
N THR A 51 -6.32 13.14 -4.23
CA THR A 51 -7.01 13.23 -2.92
C THR A 51 -6.01 13.15 -1.77
N VAL A 52 -6.49 13.34 -0.54
CA VAL A 52 -5.67 13.30 0.68
C VAL A 52 -6.26 12.29 1.67
N ALA A 53 -5.42 11.36 2.11
CA ALA A 53 -5.74 10.47 3.22
C ALA A 53 -5.53 11.17 4.56
N TRP A 54 -6.51 11.04 5.45
CA TRP A 54 -6.52 11.63 6.78
C TRP A 54 -6.67 10.54 7.83
N LEU A 55 -5.94 10.66 8.94
CA LEU A 55 -6.08 9.86 10.14
C LEU A 55 -6.86 10.61 11.21
N ARG A 56 -7.79 9.92 11.88
CA ARG A 56 -8.48 10.35 13.09
C ARG A 56 -8.40 9.25 14.16
N GLY A 57 -8.30 9.63 15.42
CA GLY A 57 -8.33 8.71 16.57
C GLY A 57 -7.99 9.39 17.90
N PRO A 58 -7.65 8.62 18.94
CA PRO A 58 -7.28 9.13 20.26
C PRO A 58 -6.17 10.18 20.17
N GLY A 59 -6.42 11.38 20.70
CA GLY A 59 -5.46 12.50 20.67
C GLY A 59 -5.15 13.06 19.28
N VAL A 60 -5.82 12.59 18.23
CA VAL A 60 -5.62 13.01 16.83
C VAL A 60 -6.98 13.37 16.23
N PRO A 61 -7.41 14.64 16.32
CA PRO A 61 -8.70 15.04 15.75
C PRO A 61 -8.74 14.86 14.24
N GLN A 62 -7.63 15.20 13.57
CA GLN A 62 -7.41 14.99 12.15
C GLN A 62 -5.92 15.21 11.81
N ARG A 63 -5.29 14.27 11.11
CA ARG A 63 -3.89 14.39 10.65
C ARG A 63 -3.75 13.90 9.22
N ARG A 64 -3.14 14.71 8.35
CA ARG A 64 -2.83 14.33 6.98
C ARG A 64 -1.76 13.22 6.95
N LEU A 65 -2.01 12.16 6.17
CA LEU A 65 -1.05 11.06 5.95
C LEU A 65 -0.33 11.26 4.62
N MET A 66 -1.02 11.01 3.50
CA MET A 66 -0.45 11.13 2.16
C MET A 66 -1.46 11.70 1.17
N ARG A 67 -0.94 12.22 0.05
CA ARG A 67 -1.73 12.41 -1.17
C ARG A 67 -1.70 11.11 -1.96
N PHE A 68 -2.77 10.83 -2.68
CA PHE A 68 -2.82 9.71 -3.62
C PHE A 68 -3.75 10.03 -4.79
N GLU A 69 -3.53 9.37 -5.92
CA GLU A 69 -4.26 9.63 -7.17
C GLU A 69 -5.48 8.75 -7.35
N ARG A 70 -5.32 7.42 -7.22
CA ARG A 70 -6.39 6.46 -7.54
C ARG A 70 -6.93 5.75 -6.33
N ALA A 71 -6.11 4.95 -5.67
CA ALA A 71 -6.55 4.20 -4.50
C ALA A 71 -5.40 4.00 -3.53
N ILE A 72 -5.75 3.85 -2.26
CA ILE A 72 -4.83 3.35 -1.24
C ILE A 72 -5.39 2.09 -0.60
N ASP A 73 -4.53 1.10 -0.39
CA ASP A 73 -4.80 0.05 0.58
C ASP A 73 -4.36 0.50 1.96
N VAL A 74 -5.17 0.17 2.96
CA VAL A 74 -4.89 0.47 4.36
C VAL A 74 -4.60 -0.84 5.08
N ILE A 75 -3.37 -1.00 5.57
CA ILE A 75 -2.93 -2.21 6.25
C ILE A 75 -2.67 -1.90 7.72
N TRP A 76 -3.61 -2.32 8.56
CA TRP A 76 -3.46 -2.26 10.01
C TRP A 76 -2.58 -3.40 10.50
N THR A 77 -1.46 -3.06 11.14
CA THR A 77 -0.58 -4.08 11.70
C THR A 77 -0.84 -4.26 13.19
N ARG A 78 -1.18 -5.48 13.59
CA ARG A 78 -1.55 -5.80 14.98
C ARG A 78 -0.39 -5.53 15.93
N GLY A 79 -0.64 -4.77 17.00
CA GLY A 79 0.36 -4.49 18.04
C GLY A 79 1.49 -3.55 17.63
N ALA A 80 1.42 -2.96 16.43
CA ALA A 80 2.36 -1.93 16.00
C ALA A 80 1.72 -0.54 16.17
N PRO A 81 2.49 0.48 16.61
CA PRO A 81 2.01 1.84 16.69
C PRO A 81 2.03 2.52 15.31
N LYS A 82 1.92 1.77 14.20
CA LYS A 82 1.96 2.31 12.83
C LYS A 82 0.94 1.62 11.93
N VAL A 83 0.50 2.35 10.91
CA VAL A 83 -0.32 1.87 9.80
C VAL A 83 0.46 1.99 8.50
N LEU A 84 0.34 0.98 7.63
CA LEU A 84 0.92 1.03 6.29
C LEU A 84 -0.15 1.48 5.30
N LEU A 85 0.22 2.41 4.43
CA LEU A 85 -0.58 2.84 3.29
C LEU A 85 0.13 2.47 1.99
N VAL A 86 -0.61 1.90 1.05
CA VAL A 86 -0.09 1.50 -0.25
C VAL A 86 -0.89 2.21 -1.34
N GLU A 87 -0.31 3.22 -1.96
CA GLU A 87 -0.90 3.82 -3.14
C GLU A 87 -0.71 2.87 -4.33
N ARG A 88 -1.83 2.50 -4.97
CA ARG A 88 -1.82 1.72 -6.21
C ARG A 88 -2.28 2.61 -7.36
N THR A 89 -1.42 2.80 -8.33
CA THR A 89 -1.79 3.36 -9.64
C THR A 89 -1.73 2.28 -10.71
N THR A 90 -2.15 2.60 -11.94
CA THR A 90 -2.11 1.68 -13.08
C THR A 90 -0.69 1.16 -13.37
N HIS A 91 0.33 1.97 -13.07
CA HIS A 91 1.72 1.69 -13.44
C HIS A 91 2.69 1.75 -12.25
N PHE A 92 2.27 2.26 -11.09
CA PHE A 92 3.20 2.53 -10.01
C PHE A 92 2.57 2.31 -8.63
N SER A 93 3.28 1.57 -7.79
CA SER A 93 2.89 1.35 -6.40
C SER A 93 3.85 2.08 -5.45
N ARG A 94 3.33 2.75 -4.43
CA ARG A 94 4.14 3.35 -3.35
C ARG A 94 3.67 2.85 -2.00
N ILE A 95 4.60 2.63 -1.08
CA ILE A 95 4.33 2.18 0.28
C ILE A 95 4.87 3.19 1.29
N ARG A 96 4.04 3.58 2.26
CA ARG A 96 4.41 4.49 3.35
C ARG A 96 3.94 3.94 4.70
N ALA A 97 4.72 4.19 5.73
CA ALA A 97 4.38 3.82 7.11
C ALA A 97 4.13 5.07 7.94
N PHE A 98 2.99 5.13 8.62
CA PHE A 98 2.60 6.28 9.43
C PHE A 98 2.37 5.89 10.89
N THR A 99 2.94 6.65 11.79
CA THR A 99 2.76 6.46 13.25
C THR A 99 1.32 6.74 13.67
N LEU A 100 0.72 5.91 14.51
CA LEU A 100 -0.58 6.15 15.12
C LEU A 100 -0.41 7.09 16.30
N GLY A 101 -1.13 8.21 16.29
CA GLY A 101 -0.96 9.28 17.28
C GLY A 101 -0.53 10.61 16.66
N PRO A 102 -0.31 11.63 17.52
CA PRO A 102 0.24 12.91 17.09
C PRO A 102 1.57 12.69 16.36
N ARG A 103 1.92 13.61 15.45
CA ARG A 103 3.22 13.56 14.78
C ARG A 103 4.31 13.84 15.82
N GLU A 104 5.01 12.79 16.24
CA GLU A 104 6.20 12.93 17.08
C GLU A 104 7.33 13.58 16.26
N ARG A 105 7.97 14.61 16.82
CA ARG A 105 9.16 15.19 16.19
C ARG A 105 10.26 14.13 16.14
N GLY A 106 10.79 13.87 14.95
CA GLY A 106 11.88 12.91 14.75
C GLY A 106 11.44 11.46 14.51
N ALA A 107 10.13 11.16 14.48
CA ALA A 107 9.67 9.85 14.02
C ALA A 107 10.08 9.64 12.56
N GLU A 108 11.05 8.74 12.34
CA GLU A 108 11.47 8.34 10.99
C GLU A 108 10.39 7.46 10.36
N GLU A 109 9.97 7.83 9.15
CA GLU A 109 8.97 7.13 8.32
C GLU A 109 9.60 6.90 6.94
N ARG A 110 10.69 6.11 6.93
CA ARG A 110 11.65 5.98 5.83
C ARG A 110 11.48 4.74 4.96
N VAL A 111 10.41 3.97 5.17
CA VAL A 111 10.12 2.73 4.44
C VAL A 111 10.28 2.90 2.92
N GLU A 112 9.68 3.95 2.33
CA GLU A 112 9.79 4.20 0.88
C GLU A 112 11.24 4.50 0.49
N GLU A 113 11.91 5.40 1.21
CA GLU A 113 13.29 5.81 0.92
C GLU A 113 14.29 4.65 1.00
N ASP A 114 14.14 3.78 1.99
CA ASP A 114 15.00 2.61 2.19
C ASP A 114 14.82 1.59 1.04
N ILE A 115 13.59 1.35 0.61
CA ILE A 115 13.28 0.49 -0.56
C ILE A 115 13.90 1.11 -1.82
N GLU A 116 13.67 2.40 -2.08
CA GLU A 116 14.22 3.11 -3.24
C GLU A 116 15.76 3.13 -3.26
N ALA A 117 16.39 3.28 -2.08
CA ALA A 117 17.84 3.23 -1.97
C ALA A 117 18.39 1.84 -2.32
N ALA A 118 17.75 0.78 -1.82
CA ALA A 118 18.15 -0.59 -2.09
C ALA A 118 17.95 -0.98 -3.56
N LEU A 119 16.80 -0.65 -4.17
CA LEU A 119 16.51 -0.93 -5.58
C LEU A 119 17.48 -0.21 -6.55
N ARG A 120 17.99 0.96 -6.15
CA ARG A 120 19.03 1.68 -6.91
C ARG A 120 20.43 1.06 -6.78
N GLY A 121 20.69 0.26 -5.75
CA GLY A 121 22.02 -0.22 -5.39
C GLY A 121 22.38 -1.65 -5.82
N GLN A 122 21.43 -2.52 -6.19
CA GLN A 122 21.66 -3.98 -6.18
C GLN A 122 21.75 -4.72 -7.55
N ALA A 123 21.70 -4.07 -8.71
CA ALA A 123 21.82 -4.74 -10.03
C ALA A 123 22.10 -3.71 -11.16
N PRO A 124 22.35 -4.09 -12.44
CA PRO A 124 22.43 -3.13 -13.54
C PRO A 124 21.17 -2.24 -13.51
N ARG A 125 21.37 -0.92 -13.50
CA ARG A 125 20.26 0.03 -13.38
C ARG A 125 19.23 -0.22 -14.47
N LEU A 126 17.94 -0.11 -14.17
CA LEU A 126 16.95 0.10 -15.23
C LEU A 126 17.15 1.51 -15.78
N GLY A 127 17.02 1.68 -17.09
CA GLY A 127 17.07 2.99 -17.75
C GLY A 127 15.82 3.82 -17.45
N THR A 128 14.66 3.18 -17.53
CA THR A 128 13.36 3.71 -17.12
C THR A 128 12.61 2.66 -16.31
N ILE A 129 11.82 3.09 -15.32
CA ILE A 129 10.89 2.21 -14.59
C ILE A 129 9.51 2.50 -15.16
N GLU A 130 8.89 1.46 -15.71
CA GLU A 130 7.64 1.56 -16.48
C GLU A 130 6.49 0.92 -15.72
N ASN A 131 6.80 -0.05 -14.85
CA ASN A 131 5.85 -0.62 -13.93
C ASN A 131 6.50 -0.93 -12.58
N ARG A 132 5.73 -0.75 -11.49
CA ARG A 132 6.09 -1.28 -10.16
C ARG A 132 4.90 -1.98 -9.50
N ARG A 133 5.11 -3.27 -9.19
CA ARG A 133 4.17 -4.12 -8.47
C ARG A 133 4.64 -4.37 -7.04
N MET A 134 3.70 -4.54 -6.11
CA MET A 134 3.98 -4.86 -4.71
C MET A 134 3.04 -5.96 -4.23
N ALA A 135 3.58 -6.92 -3.48
CA ALA A 135 2.82 -7.95 -2.79
C ALA A 135 3.27 -8.05 -1.33
N PHE A 136 2.32 -8.27 -0.42
CA PHE A 136 2.60 -8.37 1.00
C PHE A 136 2.61 -9.82 1.44
N GLY A 137 3.54 -10.12 2.34
CA GLY A 137 3.67 -11.40 3.01
C GLY A 137 4.01 -11.19 4.47
N SER A 138 4.50 -12.24 5.13
CA SER A 138 4.92 -12.16 6.52
C SER A 138 6.11 -13.05 6.84
N LEU A 139 6.93 -12.55 7.77
CA LEU A 139 7.95 -13.31 8.48
C LEU A 139 7.48 -13.50 9.92
N GLY A 140 6.62 -14.49 10.14
CA GLY A 140 5.90 -14.66 11.41
C GLY A 140 4.96 -13.48 11.66
N VAL A 141 5.24 -12.67 12.66
CA VAL A 141 4.44 -11.48 13.01
C VAL A 141 4.92 -10.19 12.34
N VAL A 142 6.06 -10.23 11.65
CA VAL A 142 6.64 -9.05 11.01
C VAL A 142 6.18 -8.99 9.54
N PRO A 143 5.58 -7.90 9.08
CA PRO A 143 5.21 -7.76 7.68
C PRO A 143 6.44 -7.69 6.78
N CYS A 144 6.35 -8.29 5.61
CA CYS A 144 7.31 -8.10 4.53
C CYS A 144 6.60 -7.71 3.24
N VAL A 145 7.35 -7.15 2.30
CA VAL A 145 6.87 -6.77 0.98
C VAL A 145 7.82 -7.30 -0.09
N LEU A 146 7.26 -7.89 -1.14
CA LEU A 146 7.93 -8.20 -2.39
C LEU A 146 7.63 -7.05 -3.36
N VAL A 147 8.68 -6.38 -3.84
CA VAL A 147 8.57 -5.27 -4.81
C VAL A 147 9.20 -5.73 -6.11
N GLU A 148 8.46 -5.61 -7.20
CA GLU A 148 9.01 -5.83 -8.53
C GLU A 148 8.94 -4.57 -9.37
N GLU A 149 10.05 -4.25 -10.02
CA GLU A 149 10.15 -3.20 -11.02
C GLU A 149 10.36 -3.82 -12.39
N SER A 150 9.59 -3.33 -13.36
CA SER A 150 9.76 -3.68 -14.77
C SER A 150 10.06 -2.42 -15.57
N GLY A 151 11.02 -2.51 -16.48
CA GLY A 151 11.51 -1.35 -17.20
C GLY A 151 12.40 -1.68 -18.38
N LEU A 152 12.86 -0.65 -19.07
CA LEU A 152 13.81 -0.79 -20.16
C LEU A 152 15.25 -0.84 -19.64
N PRO A 153 16.16 -1.58 -20.32
CA PRO A 153 17.58 -1.48 -20.06
C PRO A 153 18.12 -0.05 -20.24
N PRO A 154 19.25 0.32 -19.62
CA PRO A 154 19.87 1.64 -19.81
C PRO A 154 20.09 2.00 -21.28
N GLY A 155 19.77 3.24 -21.64
CA GLY A 155 20.00 3.77 -23.00
C GLY A 155 19.07 3.20 -24.07
N ARG A 156 17.97 2.53 -23.68
CA ARG A 156 16.95 2.05 -24.60
C ARG A 156 15.66 2.86 -24.43
N GLU A 157 15.10 3.32 -25.55
CA GLU A 157 13.79 4.00 -25.60
C GLU A 157 12.64 3.06 -25.96
N ALA A 158 12.95 1.85 -26.45
CA ALA A 158 11.99 0.79 -26.73
C ALA A 158 12.65 -0.60 -26.65
N GLY A 159 11.84 -1.66 -26.47
CA GLY A 159 12.30 -3.05 -26.52
C GLY A 159 11.64 -3.95 -25.48
N SER A 160 12.23 -5.13 -25.28
CA SER A 160 11.78 -6.07 -24.26
C SER A 160 12.07 -5.53 -22.85
N PHE A 161 11.06 -5.58 -22.00
CA PHE A 161 11.17 -5.20 -20.60
C PHE A 161 11.97 -6.23 -19.82
N VAL A 162 12.72 -5.75 -18.84
CA VAL A 162 13.35 -6.58 -17.81
C VAL A 162 12.62 -6.32 -16.50
N SER A 163 12.23 -7.40 -15.82
CA SER A 163 11.61 -7.38 -14.50
C SER A 163 12.61 -7.81 -13.44
N ARG A 164 12.57 -7.17 -12.27
CA ARG A 164 13.40 -7.52 -11.11
C ARG A 164 12.58 -7.44 -9.85
N ALA A 165 12.67 -8.46 -9.01
CA ALA A 165 11.94 -8.53 -7.75
C ALA A 165 12.92 -8.52 -6.57
N HIS A 166 12.58 -7.76 -5.53
CA HIS A 166 13.34 -7.64 -4.29
C HIS A 166 12.39 -7.69 -3.10
N ALA A 167 12.78 -8.44 -2.07
CA ALA A 167 12.01 -8.58 -0.85
C ALA A 167 12.56 -7.70 0.28
N PHE A 168 11.65 -7.14 1.08
CA PHE A 168 11.97 -6.26 2.20
C PHE A 168 11.16 -6.63 3.43
N ARG A 169 11.82 -6.70 4.58
CA ARG A 169 11.16 -6.73 5.89
C ARG A 169 10.81 -5.31 6.31
N ILE A 170 9.57 -5.09 6.75
CA ILE A 170 9.13 -3.78 7.23
C ILE A 170 9.23 -3.71 8.76
N GLU A 171 10.18 -2.91 9.22
CA GLU A 171 10.44 -2.67 10.63
C GLU A 171 9.56 -1.51 11.13
N LEU A 172 8.30 -1.81 11.45
CA LEU A 172 7.31 -0.78 11.79
C LEU A 172 7.66 0.05 13.02
N ARG A 173 8.41 -0.48 13.99
CA ARG A 173 8.81 0.34 15.15
C ARG A 173 9.78 1.44 14.74
N GLN A 174 10.77 1.10 13.92
CA GLN A 174 11.75 2.05 13.38
C GLN A 174 11.21 2.85 12.18
N GLY A 175 10.10 2.42 11.56
CA GLY A 175 9.60 3.00 10.32
C GLY A 175 10.55 2.80 9.15
N ARG A 176 11.24 1.66 9.10
CA ARG A 176 12.29 1.35 8.10
C ARG A 176 11.97 0.10 7.30
N ALA A 177 12.65 -0.06 6.17
CA ALA A 177 12.63 -1.29 5.37
C ALA A 177 14.05 -1.88 5.26
N VAL A 178 14.17 -3.20 5.39
CA VAL A 178 15.46 -3.90 5.34
C VAL A 178 15.39 -5.00 4.27
N PRO A 179 16.36 -5.07 3.33
CA PRO A 179 16.40 -6.15 2.34
C PRO A 179 16.46 -7.52 3.00
N ILE A 180 15.73 -8.48 2.45
CA ILE A 180 15.69 -9.88 2.86
C ILE A 180 15.71 -10.78 1.62
N PRO A 181 16.12 -12.05 1.72
CA PRO A 181 16.19 -12.94 0.56
C PRO A 181 14.82 -13.23 -0.06
N GLU A 182 13.78 -13.35 0.76
CA GLU A 182 12.43 -13.70 0.32
C GLU A 182 11.37 -13.11 1.24
N CYS A 183 10.15 -12.93 0.74
CA CYS A 183 8.99 -12.53 1.52
C CYS A 183 7.91 -13.62 1.44
N PRO A 184 7.86 -14.55 2.41
CA PRO A 184 6.92 -15.66 2.38
C PRO A 184 5.46 -15.19 2.32
N GLY A 185 4.67 -15.83 1.45
CA GLY A 185 3.26 -15.50 1.25
C GLY A 185 2.99 -14.31 0.32
N ALA A 186 4.02 -13.56 -0.11
CA ALA A 186 3.89 -12.57 -1.15
C ALA A 186 4.01 -13.22 -2.54
N SER A 187 3.00 -13.01 -3.39
CA SER A 187 3.00 -13.44 -4.79
C SER A 187 2.69 -12.26 -5.70
N LEU A 188 3.44 -12.14 -6.79
CA LEU A 188 3.21 -11.19 -7.87
C LEU A 188 2.72 -11.99 -9.07
N ASP A 189 1.41 -11.94 -9.31
CA ASP A 189 0.77 -12.56 -10.49
C ASP A 189 1.00 -11.71 -11.74
#